data_AF-A0A606C3Y9-F1
#
_entry.id   AF-A0A606C3Y9-F1
#
_cell.length_a   1.000
_cell.length_b   1.000
_cell.length_c   1.000
_cell.angle_alpha   90.00
_cell.angle_beta   90.00
_cell.angle_gamma   90.00
#
_symmetry.space_group_name_H-M   'P 1'
#
loop_
_entity.id
_entity.type
_entity.pdbx_description
1 polymer ?
#
loop_
_entity_poly.entity_id
_entity_poly.type
_entity_poly.pdbx_seq_one_letter_code
_entity_poly.pdbx_strand_id
1 'polypeptide(L)'
;MDIILPGNKSQARVWAETMINLEARKLVDTANIVGARHLGDGLTRLKFIDEIKSIINGEFERARRAKSDEECMTCLRNLQGENTSLLEQSRQIQTGYAKLYAQIK
;
A
#
# COMPACT_ATOMS: atom_id res chain seq x y z
N MET A 1 24.89 8.94 -35.85
CA MET A 1 25.52 8.66 -34.55
C MET A 1 24.50 9.06 -33.51
N ASP A 2 23.81 8.10 -32.92
CA ASP A 2 22.87 8.36 -31.83
C ASP A 2 23.65 8.47 -30.53
N ILE A 3 23.68 9.68 -29.98
CA ILE A 3 24.26 9.96 -28.67
C ILE A 3 23.25 9.45 -27.64
N ILE A 4 23.54 8.30 -27.04
CA ILE A 4 22.79 7.80 -25.88
C ILE A 4 23.18 8.67 -24.69
N LEU A 5 22.31 9.61 -24.33
CA LEU A 5 22.41 10.35 -23.07
C LEU A 5 21.97 9.45 -21.91
N PRO A 6 22.81 9.22 -20.88
CA PRO A 6 22.38 8.52 -19.68
C PRO A 6 21.49 9.47 -18.87
N GLY A 7 20.17 9.30 -18.89
CA GLY A 7 19.32 10.08 -17.96
C GLY A 7 17.83 10.19 -18.23
N ASN A 8 17.32 9.95 -19.44
CA ASN A 8 15.87 10.08 -19.66
C ASN A 8 15.15 8.80 -19.25
N LYS A 9 14.60 8.78 -18.03
CA LYS A 9 13.58 7.80 -17.63
C LYS A 9 12.45 7.83 -18.66
N SER A 10 11.96 6.67 -19.08
CA SER A 10 10.81 6.59 -19.98
C SER A 10 9.63 7.35 -19.36
N GLN A 11 8.76 7.94 -20.19
CA GLN A 11 7.54 8.58 -19.71
C GLN A 11 6.67 7.60 -18.89
N ALA A 12 6.70 6.32 -19.27
CA ALA A 12 6.06 5.22 -18.53
C ALA A 12 6.66 5.06 -17.12
N ARG A 13 7.99 5.14 -16.97
CA ARG A 13 8.66 5.06 -15.66
C ARG A 13 8.34 6.24 -14.75
N VAL A 14 8.32 7.46 -15.28
CA VAL A 14 7.93 8.66 -14.50
C VAL A 14 6.47 8.58 -14.05
N TRP A 15 5.59 8.12 -14.94
CA TRP A 15 4.18 7.86 -14.59
C TRP A 15 4.05 6.79 -13.50
N ALA A 16 4.77 5.66 -13.63
CA ALA A 16 4.74 4.58 -12.65
C ALA A 16 5.24 5.04 -11.27
N GLU A 17 6.35 5.78 -11.20
CA GLU A 17 6.86 6.35 -9.96
C GLU A 17 5.84 7.30 -9.29
N THR A 18 5.12 8.10 -10.09
CA THR A 18 4.05 8.98 -9.59
C THR A 18 2.88 8.17 -9.02
N MET A 19 2.46 7.13 -9.74
CA MET A 19 1.35 6.27 -9.31
C MET A 19 1.70 5.46 -8.06
N ILE A 20 2.93 4.95 -7.95
CA ILE A 20 3.43 4.25 -6.74
C ILE A 20 3.36 5.18 -5.53
N ASN A 21 3.77 6.44 -5.67
CA ASN A 21 3.66 7.43 -4.60
C ASN A 21 2.21 7.68 -4.18
N LEU A 22 1.29 7.75 -5.14
CA LEU A 22 -0.14 7.93 -4.86
C LEU A 22 -0.72 6.73 -4.09
N GLU A 23 -0.44 5.50 -4.55
CA GLU A 23 -0.95 4.29 -3.90
C GLU A 23 -0.34 4.07 -2.52
N ALA A 24 0.94 4.43 -2.32
CA ALA A 24 1.56 4.41 -1.00
C ALA A 24 0.85 5.33 0.00
N ARG A 25 0.53 6.57 -0.42
CA ARG A 25 -0.22 7.52 0.43
C ARG A 25 -1.60 6.97 0.76
N LYS A 26 -2.31 6.46 -0.24
CA LYS A 26 -3.63 5.85 -0.07
C LYS A 26 -3.60 4.67 0.91
N LEU A 27 -2.57 3.82 0.83
CA LEU A 27 -2.40 2.69 1.75
C LEU A 27 -2.18 3.16 3.19
N VAL A 28 -1.38 4.21 3.41
CA VAL A 28 -1.20 4.81 4.74
C VAL A 28 -2.51 5.39 5.28
N ASP A 29 -3.26 6.12 4.45
CA ASP A 29 -4.55 6.69 4.86
C ASP A 29 -5.56 5.60 5.23
N THR A 30 -5.66 4.55 4.41
CA THR A 30 -6.47 3.36 4.72
C THR A 30 -6.02 2.74 6.03
N ALA A 31 -4.72 2.53 6.24
CA ALA A 31 -4.18 1.96 7.47
C ALA A 31 -4.52 2.80 8.69
N ASN A 32 -4.43 4.13 8.62
CA ASN A 32 -4.84 5.00 9.72
C ASN A 32 -6.33 4.82 10.07
N ILE A 33 -7.22 4.73 9.08
CA ILE A 33 -8.65 4.52 9.28
C ILE A 33 -8.93 3.14 9.88
N VAL A 34 -8.34 2.09 9.32
CA VAL A 34 -8.54 0.70 9.76
C VAL A 34 -7.96 0.49 11.17
N GLY A 35 -6.77 1.00 11.43
CA GLY A 35 -6.14 0.97 12.75
C GLY A 35 -6.93 1.74 13.79
N ALA A 36 -7.48 2.91 13.45
CA ALA A 36 -8.34 3.67 14.35
C ALA A 36 -9.66 2.94 14.68
N ARG A 37 -10.21 2.21 13.71
CA ARG A 37 -11.48 1.50 13.85
C ARG A 37 -11.35 0.21 14.67
N HIS A 38 -10.28 -0.55 14.46
CA HIS A 38 -10.19 -1.93 14.98
C HIS A 38 -9.12 -2.13 16.05
N LEU A 39 -8.13 -1.23 16.17
CA LEU A 39 -7.07 -1.33 17.17
C LEU A 39 -7.32 -0.32 18.30
N GLY A 40 -7.76 -0.82 19.45
CA GLY A 40 -8.09 -0.01 20.63
C GLY A 40 -6.87 0.52 21.37
N ASP A 41 -5.74 -0.18 21.32
CA ASP A 41 -4.49 0.21 21.98
C ASP A 41 -3.58 1.05 21.06
N GLY A 42 -3.05 2.15 21.61
CA GLY A 42 -2.23 3.11 20.87
C GLY A 42 -0.88 2.54 20.43
N LEU A 43 -0.23 1.72 21.27
CA LEU A 43 1.05 1.12 20.92
C LEU A 43 0.90 0.09 19.79
N THR A 44 -0.16 -0.70 19.84
CA THR A 44 -0.52 -1.67 18.79
C THR A 44 -0.82 -0.95 17.48
N ARG A 45 -1.54 0.17 17.52
CA ARG A 45 -1.79 1.01 16.33
C ARG A 45 -0.48 1.56 15.75
N LEU A 46 0.46 2.02 16.58
CA LEU A 46 1.75 2.51 16.10
C LEU A 46 2.56 1.41 15.40
N LYS A 47 2.66 0.22 16.00
CA LYS A 47 3.34 -0.94 15.39
C LYS A 47 2.72 -1.31 14.05
N PHE A 48 1.40 -1.35 13.98
CA PHE A 48 0.67 -1.61 12.74
C PHE A 48 0.99 -0.58 11.64
N ILE A 49 1.03 0.71 11.97
CA ILE A 49 1.40 1.75 11.00
C ILE A 49 2.86 1.63 10.56
N ASP A 50 3.77 1.25 11.45
CA ASP A 50 5.18 1.04 11.11
C ASP A 50 5.39 -0.17 10.21
N GLU A 51 4.63 -1.25 10.39
CA GLU A 51 4.62 -2.39 9.46
C GLU A 51 4.15 -1.98 8.05
N ILE A 52 3.08 -1.18 7.94
CA ILE A 52 2.60 -0.66 6.66
C ILE A 52 3.67 0.22 5.99
N LYS A 53 4.34 1.09 6.74
CA LYS A 53 5.46 1.89 6.21
C LYS A 53 6.62 1.02 5.76
N SER A 54 6.92 -0.07 6.47
CA SER A 54 7.97 -1.02 6.10
C SER A 54 7.67 -1.69 4.76
N ILE A 55 6.43 -2.14 4.54
CA ILE A 55 5.96 -2.70 3.26
C ILE A 55 6.13 -1.67 2.14
N ILE A 56 5.64 -0.45 2.35
CA ILE A 56 5.74 0.65 1.38
C ILE A 56 7.20 0.94 1.03
N ASN A 57 8.08 1.04 2.03
CA ASN A 57 9.51 1.25 1.79
C ASN A 57 10.14 0.11 0.99
N GLY A 58 9.73 -1.14 1.25
CA GLY A 58 10.14 -2.30 0.47
C GLY A 58 9.76 -2.19 -1.01
N GLU A 59 8.52 -1.80 -1.31
CA GLU A 59 8.07 -1.57 -2.70
C GLU A 59 8.80 -0.39 -3.35
N PHE A 60 9.06 0.69 -2.63
CA PHE A 60 9.87 1.80 -3.14
C PHE A 60 11.31 1.38 -3.47
N GLU A 61 11.95 0.56 -2.63
CA GLU A 61 13.30 0.04 -2.93
C GLU A 61 13.31 -0.92 -4.11
N ARG A 62 12.22 -1.69 -4.32
CA ARG A 62 12.06 -2.52 -5.52
C ARG A 62 11.89 -1.65 -6.76
N ALA A 63 11.02 -0.64 -6.72
CA ALA A 63 10.80 0.29 -7.81
C ALA A 63 12.06 1.10 -8.17
N ARG A 64 12.86 1.50 -7.17
CA ARG A 64 14.16 2.16 -7.40
C ARG A 64 15.14 1.25 -8.14
N ARG A 65 15.20 -0.03 -7.78
CA ARG A 65 16.10 -1.02 -8.39
C ARG A 65 15.57 -1.61 -9.69
N ALA A 66 14.32 -1.32 -10.05
CA ALA A 66 13.69 -1.82 -11.25
C ALA A 66 14.47 -1.40 -12.51
N LYS A 67 14.75 -2.39 -13.35
CA LYS A 67 15.43 -2.24 -14.64
C LYS A 67 14.46 -2.19 -15.80
N SER A 68 13.19 -2.55 -15.56
CA SER A 68 12.13 -2.52 -16.58
C SER A 68 10.88 -1.79 -16.08
N ASP A 69 10.09 -1.31 -17.03
CA ASP A 69 8.80 -0.69 -16.72
C ASP A 69 7.83 -1.70 -16.09
N GLU A 70 7.90 -2.99 -16.47
CA GLU A 70 7.06 -4.05 -15.89
C GLU A 70 7.37 -4.32 -14.40
N GLU A 71 8.63 -4.21 -13.99
CA GLU A 71 9.02 -4.31 -12.59
C GLU A 71 8.44 -3.15 -11.76
N CYS A 72 8.45 -1.92 -12.31
CA CYS A 72 7.77 -0.78 -11.69
C CYS A 72 6.25 -1.01 -11.62
N MET A 73 5.64 -1.55 -12.67
CA MET A 73 4.20 -1.85 -12.69
C MET A 73 3.83 -2.93 -11.67
N THR A 74 4.71 -3.90 -11.44
CA THR A 74 4.52 -4.91 -10.39
C THR A 74 4.49 -4.27 -9.00
N CYS A 75 5.39 -3.32 -8.72
CA CYS A 75 5.39 -2.58 -7.44
C CYS A 75 4.06 -1.84 -7.22
N LEU A 76 3.53 -1.21 -8.28
CA LEU A 76 2.22 -0.54 -8.23
C LEU A 76 1.09 -1.54 -7.90
N ARG A 77 1.05 -2.68 -8.59
CA ARG A 77 0.03 -3.72 -8.37
C ARG A 77 0.11 -4.30 -6.96
N ASN A 78 1.31 -4.47 -6.41
CA ASN A 78 1.50 -4.93 -5.03
C ASN A 78 0.87 -3.97 -4.04
N LEU A 79 1.16 -2.66 -4.14
CA LEU A 79 0.55 -1.66 -3.26
C LEU A 79 -0.98 -1.62 -3.36
N GLN A 80 -1.53 -1.76 -4.57
CA GLN A 80 -2.97 -1.86 -4.79
C GLN A 80 -3.57 -3.12 -4.15
N GLY A 81 -2.87 -4.25 -4.27
CA GLY A 81 -3.23 -5.53 -3.64
C GLY A 81 -3.25 -5.43 -2.13
N GLU A 82 -2.21 -4.85 -1.52
CA GLU A 82 -2.12 -4.64 -0.07
C GLU A 82 -3.28 -3.77 0.44
N ASN A 83 -3.59 -2.69 -0.26
CA ASN A 83 -4.68 -1.80 0.12
C ASN A 83 -6.05 -2.51 0.02
N THR A 84 -6.25 -3.31 -1.02
CA THR A 84 -7.47 -4.11 -1.22
C THR A 84 -7.62 -5.17 -0.12
N SER A 85 -6.53 -5.87 0.20
CA SER A 85 -6.48 -6.85 1.29
C SER A 85 -6.81 -6.21 2.63
N LEU A 86 -6.26 -5.02 2.92
CA LEU A 86 -6.49 -4.33 4.17
C LEU A 86 -7.96 -3.87 4.34
N LEU A 87 -8.57 -3.38 3.27
CA LEU A 87 -10.00 -3.04 3.25
C LEU A 87 -10.90 -4.27 3.41
N GLU A 88 -10.53 -5.38 2.77
CA GLU A 88 -11.22 -6.66 2.90
C GLU A 88 -11.20 -7.15 4.36
N GLN A 89 -10.02 -7.17 4.99
CA GLN A 89 -9.87 -7.57 6.40
C GLN A 89 -10.70 -6.67 7.33
N SER A 90 -10.68 -5.35 7.10
CA SER A 90 -11.52 -4.40 7.85
C SER A 90 -13.01 -4.71 7.73
N ARG A 91 -13.50 -5.04 6.52
CA ARG A 91 -14.90 -5.41 6.28
C ARG A 91 -15.26 -6.73 6.98
N GLN A 92 -14.38 -7.73 6.92
CA GLN A 92 -14.60 -9.02 7.57
C GLN A 92 -14.72 -8.87 9.09
N ILE A 93 -13.83 -8.10 9.72
CA ILE A 93 -13.89 -7.81 11.15
C ILE A 93 -15.19 -7.10 11.51
N GLN A 94 -15.57 -6.06 10.75
CA GLN A 94 -16.81 -5.31 11.01
C GLN A 94 -18.07 -6.18 10.88
N THR A 95 -18.15 -7.00 9.83
CA THR A 95 -19.30 -7.91 9.64
C THR A 95 -19.33 -9.05 10.66
N GLY A 96 -18.17 -9.54 11.10
CA GLY A 96 -18.07 -10.50 12.20
C GLY A 96 -18.62 -9.94 13.51
N TYR A 97 -18.21 -8.72 13.90
CA TYR A 97 -18.76 -8.04 15.07
C TYR A 97 -20.27 -7.80 14.94
N ALA A 98 -20.74 -7.33 13.79
CA ALA A 98 -22.17 -7.09 13.56
C ALA A 98 -23.01 -8.38 13.72
N LYS A 99 -22.51 -9.53 13.26
CA LYS A 99 -23.17 -10.84 13.46
C LYS A 99 -23.23 -11.23 14.94
N LEU A 100 -22.14 -11.03 15.69
CA LEU A 100 -22.11 -11.31 17.13
C LEU A 100 -23.14 -10.47 17.90
N TYR A 101 -23.20 -9.16 17.63
CA TYR A 101 -24.20 -8.27 18.25
C TYR A 101 -25.64 -8.68 17.91
N ALA A 102 -25.91 -9.15 16.69
CA ALA A 102 -27.24 -9.62 16.30
C ALA A 102 -27.65 -10.95 16.98
N GLN A 103 -26.68 -11.74 17.44
CA GLN A 103 -26.91 -13.01 18.16
C GLN A 103 -27.07 -12.82 19.68
N ILE A 104 -26.69 -11.65 20.23
CA ILE A 104 -26.97 -11.30 21.61
C ILE A 104 -28.45 -10.89 21.72
N LYS A 105 -29.29 -11.84 22.12
CA LYS A 105 -30.65 -11.63 22.60
C LYS A 105 -30.85 -12.40 23.89
#